data_AF-A0A2D6L7R3-F1
#
_entry.id   AF-A0A2D6L7R3-F1
#
_cell.length_a   1.000
_cell.length_b   1.000
_cell.length_c   1.000
_cell.angle_alpha   90.00
_cell.angle_beta   90.00
_cell.angle_gamma   90.00
#
_symmetry.space_group_name_H-M   'P 1'
#
loop_
_entity.id
_entity.type
_entity.pdbx_description
1 polymer ?
#
loop_
_entity_poly.entity_id
_entity_poly.type
_entity_poly.pdbx_seq_one_letter_code
_entity_poly.pdbx_strand_id
1 'polypeptide(L)'
;MSQTCMRDLSQTQLRDEKERKCAMSTEDTRFVGIRHRVKETAIGEARPTQIAILVAGVKPRLIELKTERHELDFVLGCLPVSWRVARKDEDFSQFLEHHIVQRKKHGSKTTDEKETIVPNSYEGFRTGDTIAMILGGSGDFFAFALSRKADEIDAQVLRIPSFVLKQKRSWGHDKNEDAILLAELIRDEPELFWPVTLRDRELILVRKRKSERVDAMKARIACEQRLRQRVIGAIFCNEDGLDPEESPENTFEVVKLLDTAFGALVTEEKARKKELSEALEKLDIYRRLFKPINGCGPAIASRIISAIIDIRRFETAAKLKAFCGVHVLPDGKFARRRRGQVSNWHPDARQALFLLGDQFNRRPDSIWSKKLRKHKAKFRETHPHPVMAKSTIVGIFREVERFFLSSGVILETENLKINNMDDLYEFLQLGIHELSEEIRDEKSGRIKELQEKIDNASVSGNSSKIYTASHIHKMALWRTLTKFVEWLFREWWRLEREVAAQPAQGKKAA
;
A
#
# COMPACT_ATOMS: atom_id res chain seq x y z
N MET A 1 -14.70 66.61 -20.03
CA MET A 1 -15.28 65.25 -20.16
C MET A 1 -14.41 64.29 -19.38
N SER A 2 -14.98 63.67 -18.34
CA SER A 2 -14.26 63.11 -17.19
C SER A 2 -13.70 61.70 -17.43
N GLN A 3 -12.47 61.44 -16.95
CA GLN A 3 -11.79 60.14 -16.89
C GLN A 3 -12.59 59.02 -16.19
N THR A 4 -13.72 59.35 -15.55
CA THR A 4 -14.59 58.39 -14.86
C THR A 4 -15.36 57.47 -15.83
N CYS A 5 -15.63 57.89 -17.08
CA CYS A 5 -16.46 57.10 -18.01
C CYS A 5 -15.70 55.95 -18.71
N MET A 6 -14.36 55.98 -18.75
CA MET A 6 -13.55 54.95 -19.44
C MET A 6 -13.23 53.71 -18.56
N ARG A 7 -13.49 53.75 -17.24
CA ARG A 7 -13.25 52.60 -16.35
C ARG A 7 -14.43 51.62 -16.27
N ASP A 8 -15.66 52.06 -16.55
CA ASP A 8 -16.84 51.19 -16.46
C ASP A 8 -17.05 50.33 -17.71
N LEU A 9 -16.57 50.77 -18.87
CA LEU A 9 -16.63 49.98 -20.12
C LEU A 9 -15.69 48.77 -20.08
N SER A 10 -14.55 48.84 -19.39
CA SER A 10 -13.63 47.70 -19.30
C SER A 10 -14.08 46.62 -18.31
N GLN A 11 -14.75 46.99 -17.22
CA GLN A 11 -15.30 46.01 -16.28
C GLN A 11 -16.50 45.25 -16.86
N THR A 12 -17.30 45.91 -17.70
CA THR A 12 -18.45 45.27 -18.35
C THR A 12 -17.99 44.31 -19.45
N GLN A 13 -17.00 44.68 -20.27
CA GLN A 13 -16.39 43.77 -21.25
C GLN A 13 -15.68 42.56 -20.59
N LEU A 14 -15.02 42.76 -19.44
CA LEU A 14 -14.42 41.67 -18.67
C LEU A 14 -15.46 40.75 -18.01
N ARG A 15 -16.64 41.27 -17.66
CA ARG A 15 -17.77 40.45 -17.17
C ARG A 15 -18.39 39.66 -18.31
N ASP A 16 -18.62 40.28 -19.46
CA ASP A 16 -19.20 39.63 -20.64
C ASP A 16 -18.26 38.55 -21.24
N GLU A 17 -16.94 38.77 -21.27
CA GLU A 17 -15.98 37.72 -21.67
C GLU A 17 -15.89 36.58 -20.65
N LYS A 18 -16.07 36.87 -19.35
CA LYS A 18 -16.04 35.86 -18.29
C LYS A 18 -17.33 35.04 -18.26
N GLU A 19 -18.48 35.67 -18.52
CA GLU A 19 -19.77 35.00 -18.69
C GLU A 19 -19.82 34.21 -20.01
N ARG A 20 -19.26 34.74 -21.12
CA ARG A 20 -19.10 33.98 -22.38
C ARG A 20 -18.12 32.82 -22.28
N LYS A 21 -17.04 32.93 -21.48
CA LYS A 21 -16.15 31.78 -21.18
C LYS A 21 -16.79 30.76 -20.23
N CYS A 22 -17.74 31.16 -19.38
CA CYS A 22 -18.48 30.24 -18.51
C CYS A 22 -19.64 29.53 -19.21
N ALA A 23 -20.17 30.10 -20.28
CA ALA A 23 -21.13 29.44 -21.17
C ALA A 23 -20.44 28.53 -22.22
N MET A 24 -19.37 27.82 -21.84
CA MET A 24 -19.01 26.62 -22.58
C MET A 24 -20.21 25.68 -22.49
N SER A 25 -20.75 25.27 -23.64
CA SER A 25 -21.94 24.43 -23.67
C SER A 25 -21.69 23.20 -22.81
N THR A 26 -22.58 22.93 -21.87
CA THR A 26 -22.54 21.74 -21.00
C THR A 26 -22.52 20.43 -21.81
N GLU A 27 -22.77 20.50 -23.12
CA GLU A 27 -22.78 19.38 -24.05
C GLU A 27 -21.38 18.79 -24.32
N ASP A 28 -20.29 19.54 -24.10
CA ASP A 28 -18.93 19.08 -24.42
C ASP A 28 -18.13 18.51 -23.22
N THR A 29 -18.69 18.53 -22.01
CA THR A 29 -17.95 18.07 -20.82
C THR A 29 -17.78 16.55 -20.85
N ARG A 30 -16.53 16.07 -20.78
CA ARG A 30 -16.21 14.64 -20.78
C ARG A 30 -15.91 14.15 -19.37
N PHE A 31 -16.61 13.10 -18.96
CA PHE A 31 -16.34 12.37 -17.72
C PHE A 31 -15.58 11.10 -18.06
N VAL A 32 -14.41 10.91 -17.44
CA VAL A 32 -13.48 9.85 -17.82
C VAL A 32 -13.20 8.95 -16.63
N GLY A 33 -13.69 7.71 -16.67
CA GLY A 33 -13.43 6.74 -15.62
C GLY A 33 -12.26 5.82 -15.99
N ILE A 34 -11.31 5.62 -15.07
CA ILE A 34 -10.11 4.83 -15.31
C ILE A 34 -10.00 3.68 -14.30
N ARG A 35 -10.00 2.45 -14.85
CA ARG A 35 -9.63 1.24 -14.12
C ARG A 35 -8.18 0.88 -14.47
N HIS A 36 -7.27 1.23 -13.58
CA HIS A 36 -5.83 0.96 -13.81
C HIS A 36 -5.49 -0.54 -13.79
N ARG A 37 -4.52 -0.91 -14.64
CA ARG A 37 -3.95 -2.25 -14.81
C ARG A 37 -3.57 -2.92 -13.49
N VAL A 38 -3.83 -4.23 -13.45
CA VAL A 38 -3.18 -5.18 -12.54
C VAL A 38 -2.16 -5.94 -13.36
N LYS A 39 -0.86 -5.81 -13.02
CA LYS A 39 0.25 -6.21 -13.90
C LYS A 39 0.14 -7.64 -14.41
N GLU A 40 -0.21 -8.58 -13.53
CA GLU A 40 -0.56 -9.97 -13.82
C GLU A 40 -1.61 -10.44 -12.83
N THR A 41 -2.59 -11.21 -13.28
CA THR A 41 -3.48 -11.96 -12.37
C THR A 41 -2.75 -13.18 -11.80
N ALA A 42 -3.36 -13.85 -10.83
CA ALA A 42 -2.85 -15.14 -10.34
C ALA A 42 -2.75 -16.22 -11.44
N ILE A 43 -3.44 -16.03 -12.58
CA ILE A 43 -3.49 -16.92 -13.74
C ILE A 43 -2.51 -16.44 -14.84
N GLY A 44 -1.80 -15.32 -14.62
CA GLY A 44 -0.87 -14.76 -15.60
C GLY A 44 -1.52 -13.91 -16.70
N GLU A 45 -2.85 -13.75 -16.67
CA GLU A 45 -3.55 -12.89 -17.63
C GLU A 45 -3.18 -11.41 -17.40
N ALA A 46 -2.70 -10.74 -18.45
CA ALA A 46 -2.49 -9.31 -18.45
C ALA A 46 -3.83 -8.58 -18.57
N ARG A 47 -4.14 -7.70 -17.62
CA ARG A 47 -5.32 -6.83 -17.68
C ARG A 47 -4.88 -5.41 -18.03
N PRO A 48 -5.19 -4.89 -19.23
CA PRO A 48 -4.80 -3.53 -19.60
C PRO A 48 -5.49 -2.50 -18.69
N THR A 49 -4.97 -1.27 -18.68
CA THR A 49 -5.68 -0.14 -18.07
C THR A 49 -6.88 0.16 -18.97
N GLN A 50 -8.08 0.25 -18.40
CA GLN A 50 -9.30 0.54 -19.15
C GLN A 50 -9.73 1.98 -18.88
N ILE A 51 -10.09 2.69 -19.95
CA ILE A 51 -10.60 4.06 -19.91
C ILE A 51 -11.99 4.06 -20.51
N ALA A 52 -12.97 4.56 -19.77
CA ALA A 52 -14.29 4.85 -20.29
C ALA A 52 -14.45 6.37 -20.41
N ILE A 53 -14.83 6.84 -21.60
CA ILE A 53 -15.13 8.24 -21.87
C ILE A 53 -16.64 8.36 -22.02
N LEU A 54 -17.26 9.16 -21.16
CA LEU A 54 -18.68 9.46 -21.12
C LEU A 54 -18.90 10.91 -21.53
N VAL A 55 -19.75 11.11 -22.54
CA VAL A 55 -20.20 12.42 -23.04
C VAL A 55 -21.72 12.42 -22.99
N ALA A 56 -22.34 13.55 -22.65
CA ALA A 56 -23.80 13.66 -22.54
C ALA A 56 -24.49 13.19 -23.83
N GLY A 57 -25.52 12.33 -23.69
CA GLY A 57 -26.27 11.80 -24.82
C GLY A 57 -25.56 10.75 -25.68
N VAL A 58 -24.29 10.42 -25.40
CA VAL A 58 -23.49 9.44 -26.18
C VAL A 58 -23.20 8.19 -25.34
N LYS A 59 -23.26 7.02 -25.98
CA LYS A 59 -22.89 5.75 -25.33
C LYS A 59 -21.41 5.80 -24.88
N PRO A 60 -21.07 5.32 -23.66
CA PRO A 60 -19.69 5.30 -23.18
C PRO A 60 -18.74 4.62 -24.17
N ARG A 61 -17.61 5.27 -24.46
CA ARG A 61 -16.54 4.70 -25.30
C ARG A 61 -15.47 4.07 -24.40
N LEU A 62 -15.23 2.77 -24.57
CA LEU A 62 -14.19 2.04 -23.84
C LEU A 62 -12.89 1.95 -24.67
N ILE A 63 -11.75 2.24 -24.04
CA ILE A 63 -10.40 2.19 -24.63
C ILE A 63 -9.49 1.39 -23.71
N GLU A 64 -8.70 0.48 -24.27
CA GLU A 64 -7.72 -0.32 -23.52
C GLU A 64 -6.28 0.15 -23.75
N LEU A 65 -5.61 0.51 -22.67
CA LEU A 65 -4.21 0.89 -22.64
C LEU A 65 -3.35 -0.31 -22.24
N LYS A 66 -2.78 -0.95 -23.26
CA LYS A 66 -2.00 -2.19 -23.10
C LYS A 66 -0.67 -2.03 -22.33
N THR A 67 -0.06 -0.86 -22.36
CA THR A 67 1.29 -0.62 -21.83
C THR A 67 1.36 0.72 -21.09
N GLU A 68 2.38 0.88 -20.25
CA GLU A 68 2.71 2.16 -19.60
C GLU A 68 2.98 3.28 -20.64
N ARG A 69 3.41 2.92 -21.86
CA ARG A 69 3.57 3.88 -22.96
C ARG A 69 2.22 4.39 -23.47
N HIS A 70 1.22 3.52 -23.61
CA HIS A 70 -0.14 3.96 -23.97
C HIS A 70 -0.78 4.83 -22.88
N GLU A 71 -0.48 4.57 -21.59
CA GLU A 71 -0.87 5.46 -20.49
C GLU A 71 -0.25 6.86 -20.66
N LEU A 72 1.05 6.93 -20.97
CA LEU A 72 1.71 8.20 -21.21
C LEU A 72 1.16 8.92 -22.45
N ASP A 73 0.93 8.21 -23.56
CA ASP A 73 0.33 8.78 -24.76
C ASP A 73 -1.08 9.34 -24.49
N PHE A 74 -1.87 8.65 -23.65
CA PHE A 74 -3.17 9.17 -23.20
C PHE A 74 -3.02 10.45 -22.38
N VAL A 75 -2.07 10.51 -21.42
CA VAL A 75 -1.79 11.76 -20.66
C VAL A 75 -1.42 12.89 -21.61
N LEU A 76 -0.64 12.61 -22.65
CA LEU A 76 -0.15 13.62 -23.59
C LEU A 76 -1.17 14.02 -24.66
N GLY A 77 -2.36 13.41 -24.70
CA GLY A 77 -3.36 13.72 -25.72
C GLY A 77 -3.06 13.11 -27.09
N CYS A 78 -2.13 12.15 -27.17
CA CYS A 78 -1.61 11.60 -28.42
C CYS A 78 -1.75 10.07 -28.51
N LEU A 79 -2.75 9.46 -27.86
CA LEU A 79 -3.00 8.03 -27.98
C LEU A 79 -3.63 7.69 -29.35
N PRO A 80 -2.98 6.90 -30.22
CA PRO A 80 -3.57 6.51 -31.49
C PRO A 80 -4.82 5.65 -31.28
N VAL A 81 -5.95 6.06 -31.88
CA VAL A 81 -7.21 5.29 -31.81
C VAL A 81 -7.70 4.80 -33.16
N SER A 82 -7.16 5.33 -34.25
CA SER A 82 -7.32 4.78 -35.59
C SER A 82 -6.01 4.89 -36.35
N TRP A 83 -5.81 3.99 -37.32
CA TRP A 83 -4.56 3.81 -38.04
C TRP A 83 -4.82 3.81 -39.54
N ARG A 84 -3.90 4.36 -40.34
CA ARG A 84 -3.97 4.35 -41.80
C ARG A 84 -2.62 4.03 -42.43
N VAL A 85 -2.64 3.53 -43.66
CA VAL A 85 -1.42 3.35 -44.45
C VAL A 85 -0.81 4.73 -44.73
N ALA A 86 0.50 4.85 -44.53
CA ALA A 86 1.24 6.06 -44.83
C ALA A 86 1.24 6.32 -46.34
N ARG A 87 1.16 7.60 -46.73
CA ARG A 87 1.32 7.97 -48.15
C ARG A 87 2.80 7.82 -48.54
N LYS A 88 3.08 7.57 -49.83
CA LYS A 88 4.46 7.31 -50.30
C LYS A 88 5.43 8.44 -49.98
N ASP A 89 4.94 9.68 -50.01
CA ASP A 89 5.74 10.89 -49.80
C ASP A 89 5.39 11.59 -48.47
N GLU A 90 4.85 10.84 -47.51
CA GLU A 90 4.47 11.38 -46.21
C GLU A 90 5.69 11.59 -45.32
N ASP A 91 5.84 12.80 -44.76
CA ASP A 91 6.89 13.09 -43.78
C ASP A 91 6.59 12.36 -42.46
N PHE A 92 7.49 11.48 -42.04
CA PHE A 92 7.35 10.72 -40.80
C PHE A 92 7.76 11.50 -39.54
N SER A 93 8.41 12.66 -39.68
CA SER A 93 8.84 13.49 -38.54
C SER A 93 7.66 14.06 -37.73
N GLN A 94 6.47 14.12 -38.33
CA GLN A 94 5.23 14.56 -37.67
C GLN A 94 4.65 13.52 -36.69
N PHE A 95 5.11 12.27 -36.75
CA PHE A 95 4.66 11.19 -35.87
C PHE A 95 5.71 10.88 -34.81
N LEU A 96 5.26 10.39 -33.66
CA LEU A 96 6.19 9.83 -32.67
C LEU A 96 6.79 8.53 -33.21
N GLU A 97 8.08 8.30 -32.98
CA GLU A 97 8.80 7.14 -33.50
C GLU A 97 8.08 5.82 -33.17
N HIS A 98 7.60 5.68 -31.93
CA HIS A 98 6.87 4.49 -31.47
C HIS A 98 5.43 4.37 -32.00
N HIS A 99 4.94 5.38 -32.73
CA HIS A 99 3.67 5.36 -33.46
C HIS A 99 3.84 4.99 -34.94
N ILE A 100 5.06 4.81 -35.44
CA ILE A 100 5.28 4.37 -36.82
C ILE A 100 5.41 2.84 -36.79
N VAL A 101 4.43 2.14 -37.37
CA VAL A 101 4.37 0.67 -37.30
C VAL A 101 4.51 0.10 -38.70
N GLN A 102 5.38 -0.89 -38.87
CA GLN A 102 5.42 -1.68 -40.11
C GLN A 102 4.55 -2.93 -39.94
N ARG A 103 3.58 -3.14 -40.83
CA ARG A 103 2.81 -4.41 -40.90
C ARG A 103 2.95 -5.08 -42.26
N LYS A 104 2.72 -6.38 -42.31
CA LYS A 104 2.57 -7.11 -43.56
C LYS A 104 1.40 -6.52 -44.37
N LYS A 105 1.63 -6.23 -45.64
CA LYS A 105 0.61 -5.68 -46.55
C LYS A 105 -0.54 -6.68 -46.69
N HIS A 106 -1.77 -6.21 -46.53
CA HIS A 106 -2.96 -7.07 -46.63
C HIS A 106 -3.03 -7.68 -48.03
N GLY A 107 -3.18 -9.00 -48.12
CA GLY A 107 -3.20 -9.75 -49.38
C GLY A 107 -1.83 -10.12 -49.96
N SER A 108 -0.72 -9.68 -49.36
CA SER A 108 0.60 -10.09 -49.82
C SER A 108 0.93 -11.53 -49.41
N LYS A 109 1.32 -12.36 -50.38
CA LYS A 109 1.76 -13.74 -50.12
C LYS A 109 3.18 -13.76 -49.55
N THR A 110 4.04 -12.84 -49.98
CA THR A 110 5.43 -12.75 -49.55
C THR A 110 5.52 -12.08 -48.18
N THR A 111 6.47 -12.51 -47.34
CA THR A 111 6.73 -11.93 -46.02
C THR A 111 7.39 -10.56 -46.09
N ASP A 112 7.88 -10.18 -47.25
CA ASP A 112 8.80 -9.05 -47.41
C ASP A 112 8.08 -7.73 -47.73
N GLU A 113 6.83 -7.80 -48.20
CA GLU A 113 6.01 -6.62 -48.41
C GLU A 113 5.43 -6.11 -47.10
N LYS A 114 6.15 -5.15 -46.51
CA LYS A 114 5.66 -4.36 -45.37
C LYS A 114 5.13 -3.02 -45.84
N GLU A 115 4.00 -2.61 -45.28
CA GLU A 115 3.49 -1.25 -45.39
C GLU A 115 3.67 -0.52 -44.06
N THR A 116 4.05 0.76 -44.14
CA THR A 116 4.12 1.64 -42.98
C THR A 116 2.72 2.14 -42.66
N ILE A 117 2.31 1.96 -41.41
CA ILE A 117 1.06 2.48 -40.86
C ILE A 117 1.40 3.61 -39.90
N VAL A 118 0.61 4.66 -39.97
CA VAL A 118 0.69 5.82 -39.08
C VAL A 118 -0.68 6.10 -38.44
N PRO A 119 -0.75 6.80 -37.31
CA PRO A 119 -2.01 7.21 -36.72
C PRO A 119 -2.84 8.06 -37.67
N ASN A 120 -4.14 7.76 -37.74
CA ASN A 120 -5.12 8.57 -38.47
C ASN A 120 -5.86 9.54 -37.53
N SER A 121 -6.10 9.12 -36.29
CA SER A 121 -6.67 9.99 -35.26
C SER A 121 -6.15 9.63 -33.87
N TYR A 122 -6.18 10.62 -32.99
CA TYR A 122 -5.73 10.53 -31.61
C TYR A 122 -6.87 10.73 -30.62
N GLU A 123 -6.72 10.14 -29.45
CA GLU A 123 -7.51 10.40 -28.25
C GLU A 123 -6.56 10.73 -27.10
N GLY A 124 -7.11 11.30 -26.03
CA GLY A 124 -6.37 11.42 -24.79
C GLY A 124 -7.01 12.42 -23.84
N PHE A 125 -6.22 12.83 -22.86
CA PHE A 125 -6.61 13.78 -21.85
C PHE A 125 -6.65 15.20 -22.44
N ARG A 126 -7.79 15.89 -22.32
CA ARG A 126 -8.05 17.20 -22.94
C ARG A 126 -8.58 18.20 -21.91
N THR A 127 -8.59 19.48 -22.30
CA THR A 127 -9.12 20.59 -21.50
C THR A 127 -10.57 20.32 -21.12
N GLY A 128 -10.93 20.62 -19.86
CA GLY A 128 -12.28 20.43 -19.32
C GLY A 128 -12.62 19.00 -18.91
N ASP A 129 -11.75 18.01 -19.16
CA ASP A 129 -11.99 16.63 -18.73
C ASP A 129 -12.05 16.52 -17.19
N THR A 130 -12.98 15.70 -16.70
CA THR A 130 -13.01 15.27 -15.30
C THR A 130 -12.71 13.78 -15.21
N ILE A 131 -11.52 13.43 -14.72
CA ILE A 131 -11.05 12.05 -14.57
C ILE A 131 -11.40 11.50 -13.19
N ALA A 132 -11.90 10.27 -13.16
CA ALA A 132 -12.20 9.48 -11.98
C ALA A 132 -11.33 8.22 -11.88
N MET A 133 -10.67 8.01 -10.74
CA MET A 133 -9.87 6.80 -10.47
C MET A 133 -10.07 6.26 -9.05
N ILE A 134 -9.66 5.02 -8.77
CA ILE A 134 -9.64 4.48 -7.40
C ILE A 134 -8.45 5.06 -6.61
N LEU A 135 -8.62 5.34 -5.31
CA LEU A 135 -7.56 5.76 -4.38
C LEU A 135 -6.53 4.64 -4.09
N GLY A 136 -5.25 5.03 -4.15
CA GLY A 136 -4.04 4.20 -3.99
C GLY A 136 -3.84 3.09 -5.02
N GLY A 137 -2.77 2.31 -4.84
CA GLY A 137 -2.52 1.08 -5.60
C GLY A 137 -1.43 1.21 -6.66
N SER A 138 -1.57 0.50 -7.77
CA SER A 138 -0.62 0.56 -8.89
C SER A 138 -0.80 1.82 -9.75
N GLY A 139 -2.02 2.39 -9.79
CA GLY A 139 -2.34 3.56 -10.60
C GLY A 139 -1.91 4.91 -10.03
N ASP A 140 -1.15 4.93 -8.94
CA ASP A 140 -0.71 6.19 -8.32
C ASP A 140 0.21 6.99 -9.23
N PHE A 141 1.13 6.35 -9.96
CA PHE A 141 2.00 7.07 -10.90
C PHE A 141 1.21 7.62 -12.09
N PHE A 142 0.18 6.91 -12.54
CA PHE A 142 -0.70 7.40 -13.59
C PHE A 142 -1.54 8.60 -13.09
N ALA A 143 -2.10 8.52 -11.88
CA ALA A 143 -2.79 9.64 -11.24
C ALA A 143 -1.86 10.85 -11.02
N PHE A 144 -0.58 10.63 -10.69
CA PHE A 144 0.42 11.69 -10.61
C PHE A 144 0.62 12.39 -11.96
N ALA A 145 0.81 11.62 -13.03
CA ALA A 145 1.02 12.17 -14.38
C ALA A 145 -0.21 12.93 -14.88
N LEU A 146 -1.40 12.35 -14.69
CA LEU A 146 -2.68 12.97 -15.03
C LEU A 146 -2.89 14.26 -14.24
N SER A 147 -2.72 14.26 -12.91
CA SER A 147 -2.92 15.48 -12.11
C SER A 147 -1.95 16.60 -12.47
N ARG A 148 -0.70 16.29 -12.84
CA ARG A 148 0.23 17.31 -13.38
C ARG A 148 -0.29 17.88 -14.70
N LYS A 149 -0.71 17.02 -15.62
CA LYS A 149 -1.25 17.48 -16.90
C LYS A 149 -2.54 18.28 -16.73
N ALA A 150 -3.37 17.91 -15.76
CA ALA A 150 -4.65 18.54 -15.48
C ALA A 150 -4.49 20.02 -15.08
N ASP A 151 -3.46 20.31 -14.28
CA ASP A 151 -3.08 21.69 -13.94
C ASP A 151 -2.70 22.53 -15.18
N GLU A 152 -2.15 21.91 -16.23
CA GLU A 152 -1.73 22.60 -17.47
C GLU A 152 -2.90 22.90 -18.42
N ILE A 153 -3.93 22.05 -18.43
CA ILE A 153 -5.00 22.09 -19.44
C ILE A 153 -6.37 22.44 -18.85
N ASP A 154 -6.44 22.90 -17.60
CA ASP A 154 -7.70 23.20 -16.90
C ASP A 154 -8.65 22.00 -16.88
N ALA A 155 -8.14 20.87 -16.38
CA ALA A 155 -8.89 19.63 -16.18
C ALA A 155 -8.83 19.20 -14.72
N GLN A 156 -9.59 18.16 -14.35
CA GLN A 156 -9.65 17.65 -12.98
C GLN A 156 -9.32 16.15 -12.90
N VAL A 157 -8.65 15.76 -11.83
CA VAL A 157 -8.42 14.36 -11.48
C VAL A 157 -8.92 14.13 -10.07
N LEU A 158 -9.89 13.24 -9.95
CA LEU A 158 -10.64 12.95 -8.74
C LEU A 158 -10.53 11.45 -8.44
N ARG A 159 -10.52 11.08 -7.16
CA ARG A 159 -10.33 9.69 -6.73
C ARG A 159 -11.33 9.24 -5.67
N ILE A 160 -11.82 8.02 -5.81
CA ILE A 160 -12.80 7.40 -4.90
C ILE A 160 -12.17 6.30 -4.04
N PRO A 161 -12.50 6.18 -2.74
CA PRO A 161 -12.09 5.03 -1.94
C PRO A 161 -12.64 3.72 -2.50
N SER A 162 -11.83 2.66 -2.48
CA SER A 162 -12.23 1.36 -3.05
C SER A 162 -13.44 0.72 -2.36
N PHE A 163 -13.67 1.01 -1.07
CA PHE A 163 -14.83 0.51 -0.34
C PHE A 163 -16.12 1.22 -0.76
N VAL A 164 -16.07 2.51 -1.07
CA VAL A 164 -17.20 3.28 -1.61
C VAL A 164 -17.55 2.76 -3.00
N LEU A 165 -16.57 2.61 -3.89
CA LEU A 165 -16.81 2.02 -5.20
C LEU A 165 -17.41 0.61 -5.10
N LYS A 166 -16.93 -0.22 -4.16
CA LYS A 166 -17.50 -1.56 -3.92
C LYS A 166 -18.97 -1.50 -3.49
N GLN A 167 -19.37 -0.53 -2.67
CA GLN A 167 -20.78 -0.32 -2.27
C GLN A 167 -21.64 0.16 -3.45
N LYS A 168 -21.07 0.91 -4.40
CA LYS A 168 -21.79 1.31 -5.61
C LYS A 168 -21.96 0.17 -6.61
N ARG A 169 -21.01 -0.77 -6.69
CA ARG A 169 -21.14 -1.98 -7.53
C ARG A 169 -22.29 -2.91 -7.15
N SER A 170 -22.68 -2.98 -5.87
CA SER A 170 -23.68 -3.97 -5.41
C SER A 170 -25.07 -3.83 -6.04
N TRP A 171 -25.26 -2.81 -6.89
CA TRP A 171 -26.44 -2.59 -7.72
C TRP A 171 -26.36 -3.23 -9.13
N GLY A 172 -25.49 -4.24 -9.33
CA GLY A 172 -25.49 -5.09 -10.53
C GLY A 172 -24.28 -4.95 -11.46
N HIS A 173 -23.25 -4.18 -11.10
CA HIS A 173 -22.07 -3.99 -11.93
C HIS A 173 -20.97 -5.02 -11.67
N ASP A 174 -20.36 -5.55 -12.74
CA ASP A 174 -19.12 -6.33 -12.64
C ASP A 174 -17.94 -5.39 -12.36
N LYS A 175 -16.95 -5.87 -11.59
CA LYS A 175 -15.63 -5.24 -11.44
C LYS A 175 -14.97 -4.96 -12.80
N ASN A 176 -15.34 -5.65 -13.87
CA ASN A 176 -14.84 -5.38 -15.22
C ASN A 176 -15.42 -4.11 -15.87
N GLU A 177 -16.52 -3.59 -15.32
CA GLU A 177 -17.19 -2.37 -15.76
C GLU A 177 -16.76 -1.15 -14.93
N ASP A 178 -15.81 -1.31 -14.02
CA ASP A 178 -15.33 -0.25 -13.11
C ASP A 178 -15.00 1.06 -13.83
N ALA A 179 -14.45 1.01 -15.05
CA ALA A 179 -14.13 2.22 -15.80
C ALA A 179 -15.41 3.00 -16.17
N ILE A 180 -16.46 2.32 -16.62
CA ILE A 180 -17.75 2.93 -16.98
C ILE A 180 -18.43 3.47 -15.72
N LEU A 181 -18.53 2.64 -14.68
CA LEU A 181 -19.13 3.03 -13.39
C LEU A 181 -18.43 4.24 -12.78
N LEU A 182 -17.10 4.34 -12.88
CA LEU A 182 -16.36 5.51 -12.41
C LEU A 182 -16.71 6.78 -13.19
N ALA A 183 -16.89 6.69 -14.51
CA ALA A 183 -17.29 7.82 -15.36
C ALA A 183 -18.72 8.30 -15.05
N GLU A 184 -19.63 7.36 -14.78
CA GLU A 184 -21.00 7.65 -14.37
C GLU A 184 -21.04 8.28 -12.97
N LEU A 185 -20.38 7.66 -11.99
CA LEU A 185 -20.37 8.15 -10.61
C LEU A 185 -19.78 9.56 -10.49
N ILE A 186 -18.76 9.92 -11.28
CA ILE A 186 -18.21 11.28 -11.19
C ILE A 186 -19.10 12.34 -11.84
N ARG A 187 -19.94 11.95 -12.79
CA ARG A 187 -20.99 12.81 -13.35
C ARG A 187 -22.14 12.99 -12.35
N ASP A 188 -22.58 11.89 -11.74
CA ASP A 188 -23.84 11.83 -10.99
C ASP A 188 -23.67 12.12 -9.48
N GLU A 189 -22.52 11.75 -8.90
CA GLU A 189 -22.21 11.84 -7.47
C GLU A 189 -20.75 12.31 -7.23
N PRO A 190 -20.36 13.50 -7.72
CA PRO A 190 -18.99 14.00 -7.64
C PRO A 190 -18.45 14.14 -6.20
N GLU A 191 -19.33 14.31 -5.22
CA GLU A 191 -19.01 14.42 -3.79
C GLU A 191 -18.40 13.16 -3.18
N LEU A 192 -18.53 12.00 -3.84
CA LEU A 192 -17.88 10.76 -3.42
C LEU A 192 -16.37 10.75 -3.67
N PHE A 193 -15.88 11.70 -4.46
CA PHE A 193 -14.52 11.76 -4.93
C PHE A 193 -13.70 12.84 -4.24
N TRP A 194 -12.40 12.58 -4.19
CA TRP A 194 -11.40 13.47 -3.61
C TRP A 194 -10.48 13.99 -4.69
N PRO A 195 -10.23 15.31 -4.78
CA PRO A 195 -9.29 15.83 -5.76
C PRO A 195 -7.86 15.34 -5.50
N VAL A 196 -7.13 15.07 -6.57
CA VAL A 196 -5.69 14.81 -6.52
C VAL A 196 -4.97 16.15 -6.46
N THR A 197 -4.46 16.48 -5.28
CA THR A 197 -3.79 17.75 -5.00
C THR A 197 -2.27 17.63 -5.13
N LEU A 198 -1.56 18.77 -4.98
CA LEU A 198 -0.10 18.78 -4.85
C LEU A 198 0.39 17.88 -3.70
N ARG A 199 -0.34 17.86 -2.59
CA ARG A 199 -0.01 17.02 -1.43
C ARG A 199 -0.08 15.53 -1.77
N ASP A 200 -1.06 15.11 -2.55
CA ASP A 200 -1.16 13.72 -3.02
C ASP A 200 0.01 13.36 -3.93
N ARG A 201 0.41 14.28 -4.81
CA ARG A 201 1.59 14.14 -5.66
C ARG A 201 2.87 13.96 -4.82
N GLU A 202 3.04 14.74 -3.76
CA GLU A 202 4.18 14.61 -2.84
C GLU A 202 4.18 13.27 -2.08
N LEU A 203 3.01 12.77 -1.66
CA LEU A 203 2.89 11.44 -1.06
C LEU A 203 3.33 10.33 -2.01
N ILE A 204 2.95 10.43 -3.29
CA ILE A 204 3.36 9.48 -4.34
C ILE A 204 4.87 9.56 -4.58
N LEU A 205 5.46 10.75 -4.56
CA LEU A 205 6.91 10.94 -4.68
C LEU A 205 7.67 10.31 -3.50
N VAL A 206 7.18 10.43 -2.26
CA VAL A 206 7.81 9.76 -1.11
C VAL A 206 7.86 8.24 -1.32
N ARG A 207 6.81 7.64 -1.89
CA ARG A 207 6.81 6.21 -2.24
C ARG A 207 7.87 5.88 -3.29
N LYS A 208 8.02 6.70 -4.33
CA LYS A 208 9.08 6.54 -5.36
C LYS A 208 10.48 6.65 -4.75
N ARG A 209 10.76 7.70 -3.96
CA ARG A 209 12.05 7.91 -3.28
C ARG A 209 12.37 6.79 -2.29
N LYS A 210 11.36 6.26 -1.59
CA LYS A 210 11.52 5.09 -0.73
C LYS A 210 11.90 3.85 -1.52
N SER A 211 11.33 3.63 -2.71
CA SER A 211 11.74 2.52 -3.58
C SER A 211 13.20 2.67 -4.00
N GLU A 212 13.59 3.84 -4.51
CA GLU A 212 14.95 4.12 -4.97
C GLU A 212 15.99 3.89 -3.86
N ARG A 213 15.70 4.35 -2.64
CA ARG A 213 16.56 4.06 -1.49
C ARG A 213 16.66 2.57 -1.19
N VAL A 214 15.54 1.84 -1.24
CA VAL A 214 15.54 0.38 -1.00
C VAL A 214 16.33 -0.36 -2.09
N ASP A 215 16.23 0.08 -3.34
CA ASP A 215 16.96 -0.52 -4.47
C ASP A 215 18.47 -0.26 -4.33
N ALA A 216 18.88 0.97 -3.99
CA ALA A 216 20.28 1.30 -3.66
C ALA A 216 20.82 0.46 -2.48
N MET A 217 20.03 0.33 -1.41
CA MET A 217 20.39 -0.49 -0.25
C MET A 217 20.56 -1.98 -0.63
N LYS A 218 19.67 -2.52 -1.46
CA LYS A 218 19.78 -3.90 -1.96
C LYS A 218 21.01 -4.09 -2.84
N ALA A 219 21.30 -3.14 -3.73
CA ALA A 219 22.48 -3.17 -4.58
C ALA A 219 23.76 -3.17 -3.73
N ARG A 220 23.83 -2.31 -2.70
CA ARG A 220 24.93 -2.29 -1.73
C ARG A 220 25.09 -3.64 -1.01
N ILE A 221 24.01 -4.19 -0.46
CA ILE A 221 24.04 -5.50 0.23
C ILE A 221 24.50 -6.61 -0.71
N ALA A 222 23.99 -6.64 -1.95
CA ALA A 222 24.40 -7.64 -2.94
C ALA A 222 25.88 -7.53 -3.29
N CYS A 223 26.41 -6.31 -3.42
CA CYS A 223 27.83 -6.09 -3.62
C CYS A 223 28.67 -6.55 -2.42
N GLU A 224 28.25 -6.23 -1.20
CA GLU A 224 28.90 -6.68 0.04
C GLU A 224 29.00 -8.21 0.13
N GLN A 225 27.91 -8.91 -0.21
CA GLN A 225 27.90 -10.37 -0.22
C GLN A 225 28.83 -10.95 -1.29
N ARG A 226 28.89 -10.35 -2.49
CA ARG A 226 29.84 -10.77 -3.53
C ARG A 226 31.29 -10.60 -3.09
N LEU A 227 31.61 -9.48 -2.44
CA LEU A 227 32.95 -9.25 -1.90
C LEU A 227 33.30 -10.29 -0.84
N ARG A 228 32.37 -10.59 0.07
CA ARG A 228 32.58 -11.62 1.10
C ARG A 228 32.84 -12.99 0.50
N GLN A 229 32.05 -13.40 -0.50
CA GLN A 229 32.26 -14.69 -1.18
C GLN A 229 33.58 -14.74 -1.95
N ARG A 230 34.00 -13.62 -2.58
CA ARG A 230 35.31 -13.51 -3.23
C ARG A 230 36.45 -13.69 -2.23
N VAL A 231 36.39 -13.03 -1.08
CA VAL A 231 37.42 -13.14 -0.03
C VAL A 231 37.49 -14.55 0.52
N ILE A 232 36.34 -15.16 0.83
CA ILE A 232 36.26 -16.57 1.25
C ILE A 232 36.92 -17.47 0.19
N GLY A 233 36.54 -17.33 -1.09
CA GLY A 233 37.12 -18.12 -2.17
C GLY A 233 38.63 -17.92 -2.31
N ALA A 234 39.12 -16.68 -2.23
CA ALA A 234 40.54 -16.37 -2.32
C ALA A 234 41.35 -17.01 -1.18
N ILE A 235 40.81 -16.99 0.05
CA ILE A 235 41.45 -17.63 1.22
C ILE A 235 41.56 -19.15 1.02
N PHE A 236 40.49 -19.80 0.55
CA PHE A 236 40.49 -21.26 0.35
C PHE A 236 41.26 -21.72 -0.90
N CYS A 237 41.48 -20.84 -1.87
CA CYS A 237 42.23 -21.15 -3.10
C CYS A 237 43.67 -20.65 -3.08
N ASN A 238 44.18 -20.19 -1.93
CA ASN A 238 45.58 -19.75 -1.81
C ASN A 238 46.52 -20.97 -1.80
N GLU A 239 47.43 -21.05 -2.78
CA GLU A 239 48.41 -22.14 -2.90
C GLU A 239 49.49 -22.09 -1.81
N ASP A 240 49.77 -20.89 -1.28
CA ASP A 240 50.78 -20.68 -0.23
C ASP A 240 50.31 -21.13 1.17
N GLY A 241 49.09 -21.65 1.28
CA GLY A 241 48.48 -22.15 2.51
C GLY A 241 47.53 -21.15 3.18
N LEU A 242 46.82 -21.63 4.20
CA LEU A 242 45.98 -20.79 5.06
C LEU A 242 46.89 -20.04 6.02
N ASP A 243 46.88 -18.71 5.98
CA ASP A 243 47.50 -17.90 7.04
C ASP A 243 46.69 -18.12 8.33
N PRO A 244 47.27 -18.74 9.38
CA PRO A 244 46.54 -19.02 10.61
C PRO A 244 46.31 -17.76 11.47
N GLU A 245 46.97 -16.64 11.17
CA GLU A 245 46.91 -15.43 12.00
C GLU A 245 45.87 -14.41 11.51
N GLU A 246 45.57 -14.35 10.21
CA GLU A 246 44.54 -13.44 9.67
C GLU A 246 43.14 -14.06 9.67
N SER A 247 42.24 -13.49 10.48
CA SER A 247 40.82 -13.80 10.41
C SER A 247 40.23 -13.36 9.05
N PRO A 248 39.45 -14.22 8.36
CA PRO A 248 38.76 -13.88 7.11
C PRO A 248 37.92 -12.60 7.19
N GLU A 249 37.42 -12.26 8.38
CA GLU A 249 36.68 -11.05 8.65
C GLU A 249 37.53 -9.79 8.49
N ASN A 250 38.80 -9.82 8.90
CA ASN A 250 39.70 -8.66 8.80
C ASN A 250 40.06 -8.39 7.33
N THR A 251 40.48 -9.43 6.60
CA THR A 251 40.76 -9.35 5.16
C THR A 251 39.53 -8.85 4.40
N PHE A 252 38.34 -9.31 4.77
CA PHE A 252 37.08 -8.84 4.19
C PHE A 252 36.84 -7.35 4.41
N GLU A 253 37.03 -6.83 5.62
CA GLU A 253 36.83 -5.40 5.88
C GLU A 253 37.85 -4.53 5.13
N VAL A 254 39.10 -4.96 4.97
CA VAL A 254 40.11 -4.27 4.15
C VAL A 254 39.67 -4.23 2.68
N VAL A 255 39.30 -5.37 2.10
CA VAL A 255 38.84 -5.46 0.70
C VAL A 255 37.59 -4.60 0.47
N LYS A 256 36.65 -4.62 1.43
CA LYS A 256 35.41 -3.83 1.38
C LYS A 256 35.68 -2.33 1.44
N LEU A 257 36.66 -1.87 2.22
CA LEU A 257 37.06 -0.47 2.29
C LEU A 257 37.73 0.01 1.00
N LEU A 258 38.50 -0.84 0.33
CA LEU A 258 39.21 -0.52 -0.90
C LEU A 258 38.35 -0.65 -2.17
N ASP A 259 37.21 -1.36 -2.11
CA ASP A 259 36.35 -1.59 -3.28
C ASP A 259 35.61 -0.31 -3.72
N THR A 260 35.97 0.21 -4.89
CA THR A 260 35.42 1.45 -5.45
C THR A 260 33.93 1.36 -5.77
N ALA A 261 33.45 0.19 -6.22
CA ALA A 261 32.05 -0.03 -6.54
C ALA A 261 31.18 -0.03 -5.27
N PHE A 262 31.65 -0.67 -4.19
CA PHE A 262 31.00 -0.65 -2.89
C PHE A 262 30.94 0.77 -2.32
N GLY A 263 32.04 1.52 -2.38
CA GLY A 263 32.09 2.93 -1.97
C GLY A 263 31.09 3.82 -2.74
N ALA A 264 30.96 3.61 -4.05
CA ALA A 264 29.97 4.31 -4.87
C ALA A 264 28.53 3.98 -4.45
N LEU A 265 28.22 2.69 -4.20
CA LEU A 265 26.89 2.26 -3.74
C LEU A 265 26.52 2.79 -2.35
N VAL A 266 27.49 2.89 -1.43
CA VAL A 266 27.29 3.54 -0.12
C VAL A 266 26.93 5.02 -0.29
N THR A 267 27.64 5.71 -1.19
CA THR A 267 27.39 7.12 -1.52
C THR A 267 26.01 7.32 -2.13
N GLU A 268 25.62 6.46 -3.07
CA GLU A 268 24.28 6.46 -3.66
C GLU A 268 23.19 6.22 -2.61
N GLU A 269 23.32 5.19 -1.75
CA GLU A 269 22.33 4.92 -0.70
C GLU A 269 22.15 6.14 0.23
N LYS A 270 23.26 6.81 0.59
CA LYS A 270 23.24 8.04 1.40
C LYS A 270 22.52 9.18 0.69
N ALA A 271 22.78 9.37 -0.60
CA ALA A 271 22.08 10.37 -1.42
C ALA A 271 20.57 10.11 -1.47
N ARG A 272 20.15 8.87 -1.77
CA ARG A 272 18.72 8.49 -1.78
C ARG A 272 18.05 8.61 -0.41
N LYS A 273 18.79 8.35 0.68
CA LYS A 273 18.31 8.59 2.04
C LYS A 273 18.08 10.07 2.32
N LYS A 274 18.97 10.96 1.85
CA LYS A 274 18.81 12.41 1.96
C LYS A 274 17.58 12.89 1.19
N GLU A 275 17.46 12.54 -0.09
CA GLU A 275 16.32 12.89 -0.95
C GLU A 275 14.97 12.42 -0.35
N LEU A 276 14.93 11.20 0.19
CA LEU A 276 13.74 10.69 0.87
C LEU A 276 13.38 11.52 2.12
N SER A 277 14.38 11.94 2.89
CA SER A 277 14.15 12.74 4.11
C SER A 277 13.64 14.13 3.75
N GLU A 278 14.20 14.76 2.71
CA GLU A 278 13.73 16.03 2.18
C GLU A 278 12.30 15.93 1.65
N ALA A 279 11.95 14.86 0.92
CA ALA A 279 10.60 14.62 0.45
C ALA A 279 9.61 14.44 1.61
N LEU A 280 10.01 13.77 2.69
CA LEU A 280 9.18 13.63 3.89
C LEU A 280 8.94 14.96 4.60
N GLU A 281 9.94 15.83 4.71
CA GLU A 281 9.80 17.14 5.38
C GLU A 281 8.80 18.08 4.69
N LYS A 282 8.47 17.85 3.41
CA LYS A 282 7.40 18.58 2.71
C LYS A 282 6.01 18.16 3.15
N LEU A 283 5.85 16.93 3.64
CA LEU A 283 4.56 16.37 4.02
C LEU A 283 4.12 16.79 5.42
N ASP A 284 2.96 17.42 5.51
CA ASP A 284 2.33 17.76 6.80
C ASP A 284 2.10 16.56 7.69
N ILE A 285 1.72 15.42 7.11
CA ILE A 285 1.56 14.20 7.89
C ILE A 285 2.88 13.79 8.55
N TYR A 286 4.00 13.88 7.85
CA TYR A 286 5.27 13.53 8.47
C TYR A 286 5.62 14.53 9.57
N ARG A 287 5.57 15.84 9.28
CA ARG A 287 5.93 16.91 10.23
C ARG A 287 5.06 16.91 11.49
N ARG A 288 3.74 16.80 11.32
CA ARG A 288 2.76 16.95 12.42
C ARG A 288 2.50 15.62 13.14
N LEU A 289 2.51 14.49 12.43
CA LEU A 289 2.11 13.20 13.00
C LEU A 289 3.28 12.29 13.34
N PHE A 290 4.22 12.08 12.42
CA PHE A 290 5.28 11.07 12.60
C PHE A 290 6.53 11.60 13.28
N LYS A 291 7.01 12.78 12.88
CA LYS A 291 8.23 13.41 13.40
C LYS A 291 8.22 13.60 14.92
N PRO A 292 7.09 13.95 15.58
CA PRO A 292 7.04 14.05 17.05
C PRO A 292 7.13 12.70 17.78
N ILE A 293 6.99 11.57 17.09
CA ILE A 293 7.00 10.24 17.72
C ILE A 293 8.45 9.82 17.97
N ASN A 294 8.88 9.86 19.23
CA ASN A 294 10.22 9.42 19.61
C ASN A 294 10.47 7.95 19.18
N GLY A 295 11.54 7.74 18.42
CA GLY A 295 11.89 6.46 17.81
C GLY A 295 11.34 6.25 16.38
N CYS A 296 10.47 7.13 15.87
CA CYS A 296 9.96 7.05 14.50
C CYS A 296 10.76 7.96 13.54
N GLY A 297 11.99 7.56 13.22
CA GLY A 297 12.80 8.31 12.25
C GLY A 297 12.28 8.22 10.80
N PRO A 298 12.85 9.02 9.87
CA PRO A 298 12.43 9.07 8.47
C PRO A 298 12.33 7.71 7.78
N ALA A 299 13.22 6.77 8.12
CA ALA A 299 13.24 5.43 7.54
C ALA A 299 12.03 4.57 7.93
N ILE A 300 11.54 4.70 9.16
CA ILE A 300 10.36 3.96 9.64
C ILE A 300 9.10 4.66 9.13
N ALA A 301 9.05 5.99 9.28
CA ALA A 301 7.92 6.80 8.84
C ALA A 301 7.65 6.65 7.35
N SER A 302 8.67 6.73 6.48
CA SER A 302 8.49 6.56 5.03
C SER A 302 7.92 5.20 4.66
N ARG A 303 8.29 4.12 5.37
CA ARG A 303 7.76 2.77 5.09
C ARG A 303 6.28 2.67 5.47
N ILE A 304 5.85 3.30 6.57
CA ILE A 304 4.45 3.35 6.98
C ILE A 304 3.65 4.21 5.98
N ILE A 305 4.11 5.45 5.74
CA ILE A 305 3.46 6.40 4.83
C ILE A 305 3.36 5.83 3.42
N SER A 306 4.44 5.27 2.87
CA SER A 306 4.44 4.71 1.50
C SER A 306 3.62 3.44 1.36
N ALA A 307 3.37 2.70 2.45
CA ALA A 307 2.55 1.50 2.42
C ALA A 307 1.05 1.83 2.51
N ILE A 308 0.69 2.77 3.39
CA ILE A 308 -0.71 3.23 3.55
C ILE A 308 -1.09 4.11 2.35
N ILE A 309 -0.18 5.00 1.93
CA ILE A 309 -0.27 6.01 0.87
C ILE A 309 -1.28 7.09 1.24
N ASP A 310 -2.53 6.68 1.41
CA ASP A 310 -3.65 7.54 1.72
C ASP A 310 -4.57 6.84 2.72
N ILE A 311 -4.83 7.51 3.85
CA ILE A 311 -5.69 6.98 4.91
C ILE A 311 -7.15 6.86 4.49
N ARG A 312 -7.61 7.70 3.55
CA ARG A 312 -9.01 7.75 3.06
C ARG A 312 -9.44 6.45 2.38
N ARG A 313 -8.47 5.60 2.02
CA ARG A 313 -8.71 4.24 1.48
C ARG A 313 -9.25 3.25 2.51
N PHE A 314 -9.15 3.58 3.79
CA PHE A 314 -9.55 2.72 4.88
C PHE A 314 -10.81 3.28 5.53
N GLU A 315 -11.90 2.50 5.45
CA GLU A 315 -13.20 2.81 6.06
C GLU A 315 -13.09 2.88 7.59
N THR A 316 -12.34 1.96 8.20
CA THR A 316 -12.23 1.86 9.66
C THR A 316 -10.80 1.56 10.10
N ALA A 317 -10.49 1.90 11.35
CA ALA A 317 -9.24 1.51 12.01
C ALA A 317 -9.03 -0.01 12.00
N ALA A 318 -10.11 -0.82 12.04
CA ALA A 318 -10.02 -2.28 11.96
C ALA A 318 -9.46 -2.74 10.59
N LYS A 319 -9.91 -2.13 9.50
CA LYS A 319 -9.38 -2.40 8.15
C LYS A 319 -7.92 -1.96 8.03
N LEU A 320 -7.54 -0.83 8.60
CA LEU A 320 -6.13 -0.41 8.62
C LEU A 320 -5.26 -1.37 9.44
N LYS A 321 -5.70 -1.80 10.63
CA LYS A 321 -5.00 -2.84 11.42
C LYS A 321 -4.84 -4.14 10.64
N ALA A 322 -5.89 -4.55 9.91
CA ALA A 322 -5.86 -5.72 9.06
C ALA A 322 -4.77 -5.60 8.00
N PHE A 323 -4.79 -4.50 7.26
CA PHE A 323 -3.80 -4.15 6.23
C PHE A 323 -2.38 -4.04 6.76
N CYS A 324 -2.17 -3.51 7.97
CA CYS A 324 -0.86 -3.41 8.60
C CYS A 324 -0.37 -4.73 9.23
N GLY A 325 -1.22 -5.76 9.30
CA GLY A 325 -0.87 -7.06 9.89
C GLY A 325 -0.75 -7.03 11.41
N VAL A 326 -1.33 -6.03 12.07
CA VAL A 326 -1.36 -5.92 13.55
C VAL A 326 -2.73 -6.28 14.13
N HIS A 327 -3.62 -6.81 13.30
CA HIS A 327 -4.90 -7.32 13.75
C HIS A 327 -4.74 -8.68 14.43
N VAL A 328 -5.70 -8.96 15.32
CA VAL A 328 -5.94 -10.27 15.89
C VAL A 328 -6.99 -10.95 15.01
N LEU A 329 -6.71 -12.17 14.61
CA LEU A 329 -7.66 -13.02 13.86
C LEU A 329 -8.81 -13.46 14.80
N PRO A 330 -9.92 -13.99 14.26
CA PRO A 330 -10.98 -14.58 15.09
C PRO A 330 -10.45 -15.67 16.05
N ASP A 331 -9.30 -16.25 15.71
CA ASP A 331 -8.62 -17.30 16.44
C ASP A 331 -7.72 -16.77 17.60
N GLY A 332 -7.79 -15.47 17.91
CA GLY A 332 -7.00 -14.84 18.97
C GLY A 332 -5.53 -14.59 18.66
N LYS A 333 -5.03 -15.09 17.52
CA LYS A 333 -3.62 -14.94 17.16
C LYS A 333 -3.45 -13.71 16.28
N PHE A 334 -2.30 -13.07 16.45
CA PHE A 334 -1.84 -12.10 15.45
C PHE A 334 -1.62 -12.81 14.12
N ALA A 335 -2.06 -12.18 13.04
CA ALA A 335 -1.84 -12.70 11.70
C ALA A 335 -0.34 -13.02 11.48
N ARG A 336 -0.01 -14.14 10.85
CA ARG A 336 1.37 -14.58 10.57
C ARG A 336 1.44 -15.18 9.17
N ARG A 337 2.56 -14.97 8.48
CA ARG A 337 2.77 -15.55 7.14
C ARG A 337 2.85 -17.07 7.28
N ARG A 338 2.03 -17.78 6.50
CA ARG A 338 2.05 -19.25 6.39
C ARG A 338 2.55 -19.62 5.00
N ARG A 339 3.31 -20.72 4.88
CA ARG A 339 3.77 -21.23 3.59
C ARG A 339 2.54 -21.61 2.75
N GLY A 340 2.52 -21.22 1.47
CA GLY A 340 1.40 -21.46 0.56
C GLY A 340 0.19 -20.54 0.71
N GLN A 341 0.13 -19.69 1.75
CA GLN A 341 -0.98 -18.76 1.94
C GLN A 341 -0.59 -17.32 1.57
N VAL A 342 -1.41 -16.68 0.73
CA VAL A 342 -1.28 -15.24 0.45
C VAL A 342 -1.59 -14.46 1.74
N SER A 343 -0.67 -13.59 2.13
CA SER A 343 -0.86 -12.74 3.30
C SER A 343 -1.85 -11.62 2.98
N ASN A 344 -2.84 -11.40 3.84
CA ASN A 344 -3.85 -10.33 3.69
C ASN A 344 -3.39 -8.97 4.25
N TRP A 345 -2.09 -8.78 4.48
CA TRP A 345 -1.49 -7.53 4.97
C TRP A 345 -0.30 -7.10 4.11
N HIS A 346 0.03 -5.82 4.18
CA HIS A 346 1.17 -5.23 3.47
C HIS A 346 2.49 -5.52 4.22
N PRO A 347 3.47 -6.17 3.57
CA PRO A 347 4.71 -6.61 4.24
C PRO A 347 5.54 -5.43 4.78
N ASP A 348 5.67 -4.34 4.02
CA ASP A 348 6.43 -3.17 4.48
C ASP A 348 5.78 -2.46 5.67
N ALA A 349 4.46 -2.30 5.70
CA ALA A 349 3.77 -1.69 6.83
C ALA A 349 4.02 -2.51 8.10
N ARG A 350 3.88 -3.83 8.00
CA ARG A 350 4.12 -4.75 9.12
C ARG A 350 5.57 -4.67 9.60
N GLN A 351 6.53 -4.71 8.69
CA GLN A 351 7.94 -4.66 9.05
C GLN A 351 8.31 -3.32 9.69
N ALA A 352 7.77 -2.21 9.18
CA ALA A 352 7.98 -0.89 9.75
C ALA A 352 7.41 -0.79 11.18
N LEU A 353 6.22 -1.34 11.42
CA LEU A 353 5.63 -1.38 12.76
C LEU A 353 6.42 -2.27 13.73
N PHE A 354 6.96 -3.40 13.26
CA PHE A 354 7.84 -4.23 14.06
C PHE A 354 9.09 -3.45 14.51
N LEU A 355 9.75 -2.75 13.56
CA LEU A 355 10.91 -1.90 13.85
C LEU A 355 10.54 -0.75 14.81
N LEU A 356 9.37 -0.13 14.62
CA LEU A 356 8.88 0.92 15.50
C LEU A 356 8.63 0.41 16.94
N GLY A 357 8.07 -0.79 17.06
CA GLY A 357 7.86 -1.45 18.34
C GLY A 357 9.18 -1.66 19.10
N ASP A 358 10.23 -2.07 18.40
CA ASP A 358 11.56 -2.20 19.01
C ASP A 358 12.09 -0.83 19.50
N GLN A 359 11.84 0.24 18.75
CA GLN A 359 12.19 1.60 19.20
C GLN A 359 11.41 2.02 20.45
N PHE A 360 10.13 1.64 20.58
CA PHE A 360 9.38 1.89 21.82
C PHE A 360 10.02 1.16 23.01
N ASN A 361 10.60 -0.02 22.82
CA ASN A 361 11.31 -0.72 23.89
C ASN A 361 12.62 0.00 24.27
N ARG A 362 13.34 0.58 23.31
CA ARG A 362 14.62 1.29 23.52
C ARG A 362 14.48 2.73 24.03
N ARG A 363 13.29 3.34 23.95
CA ARG A 363 13.01 4.74 24.30
C ARG A 363 12.02 4.82 25.48
N PRO A 364 12.47 4.57 26.72
CA PRO A 364 11.60 4.32 27.87
C PRO A 364 10.63 5.47 28.22
N ASP A 365 11.01 6.70 27.93
CA ASP A 365 10.25 7.90 28.31
C ASP A 365 9.20 8.28 27.26
N SER A 366 9.22 7.65 26.08
CA SER A 366 8.23 7.92 25.03
C SER A 366 6.83 7.49 25.47
N ILE A 367 5.81 8.21 25.00
CA ILE A 367 4.39 7.91 25.27
C ILE A 367 4.05 6.44 24.95
N TRP A 368 4.56 5.93 23.84
CA TRP A 368 4.32 4.56 23.40
C TRP A 368 5.10 3.52 24.19
N SER A 369 6.29 3.85 24.70
CA SER A 369 7.00 2.97 25.64
C SER A 369 6.29 2.85 26.97
N LYS A 370 5.74 3.96 27.50
CA LYS A 370 4.89 3.95 28.70
C LYS A 370 3.66 3.06 28.50
N LYS A 371 3.00 3.14 27.34
CA LYS A 371 1.91 2.21 26.98
C LYS A 371 2.37 0.75 26.88
N LEU A 372 3.53 0.49 26.28
CA LEU A 372 4.12 -0.85 26.22
C LEU A 372 4.38 -1.43 27.62
N ARG A 373 4.96 -0.63 28.53
CA ARG A 373 5.19 -1.02 29.92
C ARG A 373 3.88 -1.29 30.66
N LYS A 374 2.86 -0.46 30.47
CA LYS A 374 1.51 -0.69 31.01
C LYS A 374 0.92 -2.03 30.54
N HIS A 375 1.04 -2.34 29.25
CA HIS A 375 0.59 -3.64 28.72
C HIS A 375 1.40 -4.81 29.28
N LYS A 376 2.73 -4.68 29.40
CA LYS A 376 3.58 -5.70 30.04
C LYS A 376 3.18 -5.94 31.50
N ALA A 377 2.92 -4.88 32.26
CA ALA A 377 2.48 -4.96 33.65
C ALA A 377 1.15 -5.71 33.75
N LYS A 378 0.14 -5.31 32.97
CA LYS A 378 -1.16 -6.01 32.93
C LYS A 378 -0.99 -7.50 32.61
N PHE A 379 -0.20 -7.86 31.59
CA PHE A 379 0.02 -9.26 31.25
C PHE A 379 0.80 -10.04 32.32
N ARG A 380 1.69 -9.40 33.09
CA ARG A 380 2.36 -10.04 34.23
C ARG A 380 1.46 -10.20 35.44
N GLU A 381 0.51 -9.28 35.65
CA GLU A 381 -0.50 -9.41 36.68
C GLU A 381 -1.46 -10.56 36.38
N THR A 382 -1.86 -10.71 35.11
CA THR A 382 -2.69 -11.84 34.65
C THR A 382 -1.92 -13.17 34.59
N HIS A 383 -0.62 -13.12 34.27
CA HIS A 383 0.25 -14.29 34.13
C HIS A 383 1.58 -14.08 34.88
N PRO A 384 1.58 -14.19 36.22
CA PRO A 384 2.75 -13.88 37.05
C PRO A 384 3.90 -14.88 36.88
N HIS A 385 3.57 -16.14 36.62
CA HIS A 385 4.55 -17.21 36.47
C HIS A 385 4.46 -17.87 35.08
N PRO A 386 5.60 -18.23 34.46
CA PRO A 386 5.57 -19.07 33.27
C PRO A 386 5.00 -20.44 33.61
N VAL A 387 3.99 -20.89 32.87
CA VAL A 387 3.41 -22.22 33.06
C VAL A 387 4.13 -23.23 32.17
N MET A 388 4.59 -24.33 32.78
CA MET A 388 5.29 -25.42 32.11
C MET A 388 4.28 -26.46 31.64
N ALA A 389 3.89 -26.43 30.37
CA ALA A 389 2.91 -27.36 29.82
C ALA A 389 3.51 -28.19 28.67
N LYS A 390 3.06 -29.43 28.50
CA LYS A 390 3.46 -30.23 27.33
C LYS A 390 3.00 -29.54 26.04
N SER A 391 3.79 -29.65 24.97
CA SER A 391 3.46 -29.01 23.68
C SER A 391 2.06 -29.37 23.17
N THR A 392 1.60 -30.60 23.40
CA THR A 392 0.24 -31.08 23.11
C THR A 392 -0.81 -30.30 23.88
N ILE A 393 -0.67 -30.18 25.21
CA ILE A 393 -1.56 -29.38 26.07
C ILE A 393 -1.59 -27.91 25.62
N VAL A 394 -0.44 -27.32 25.29
CA VAL A 394 -0.39 -25.95 24.74
C VAL A 394 -1.13 -25.84 23.40
N GLY A 395 -1.09 -26.89 22.58
CA GLY A 395 -1.84 -26.98 21.33
C GLY A 395 -3.35 -26.98 21.56
N ILE A 396 -3.82 -27.81 22.51
CA ILE A 396 -5.23 -27.93 22.91
C ILE A 396 -5.71 -26.62 23.54
N PHE A 397 -4.95 -26.05 24.48
CA PHE A 397 -5.23 -24.75 25.09
C PHE A 397 -5.49 -23.67 24.03
N ARG A 398 -4.60 -23.59 23.03
CA ARG A 398 -4.76 -22.67 21.90
C ARG A 398 -5.92 -23.02 20.98
N GLU A 399 -6.45 -24.24 21.00
CA GLU A 399 -7.61 -24.64 20.20
C GLU A 399 -8.92 -24.32 20.92
N VAL A 400 -8.98 -24.57 22.22
CA VAL A 400 -10.07 -24.17 23.09
C VAL A 400 -10.19 -22.64 23.12
N GLU A 401 -9.10 -21.92 23.36
CA GLU A 401 -9.06 -20.44 23.28
C GLU A 401 -9.54 -19.92 21.91
N ARG A 402 -9.19 -20.63 20.82
CA ARG A 402 -9.64 -20.29 19.46
C ARG A 402 -11.13 -20.44 19.28
N PHE A 403 -11.72 -21.46 19.89
CA PHE A 403 -13.15 -21.69 19.80
C PHE A 403 -13.92 -20.54 20.43
N PHE A 404 -13.63 -20.21 21.70
CA PHE A 404 -14.31 -19.13 22.43
C PHE A 404 -14.26 -17.80 21.70
N LEU A 405 -13.08 -17.45 21.17
CA LEU A 405 -12.93 -16.20 20.41
C LEU A 405 -13.70 -16.18 19.09
N SER A 406 -13.98 -17.35 18.51
CA SER A 406 -14.73 -17.49 17.26
C SER A 406 -16.24 -17.64 17.45
N SER A 407 -16.70 -18.26 18.54
CA SER A 407 -18.13 -18.36 18.88
C SER A 407 -18.69 -17.06 19.46
N GLY A 408 -17.81 -16.18 19.95
CA GLY A 408 -18.23 -14.96 20.63
C GLY A 408 -18.68 -15.22 22.07
N VAL A 409 -18.54 -16.46 22.56
CA VAL A 409 -18.73 -16.80 23.96
C VAL A 409 -17.64 -16.11 24.77
N ILE A 410 -18.08 -15.13 25.53
CA ILE A 410 -17.25 -14.49 26.55
C ILE A 410 -17.19 -15.48 27.70
N LEU A 411 -16.21 -16.35 27.66
CA LEU A 411 -15.78 -17.06 28.84
C LEU A 411 -15.43 -15.99 29.89
N GLU A 412 -16.04 -16.03 31.08
CA GLU A 412 -15.67 -15.19 32.24
C GLU A 412 -14.27 -15.57 32.81
N THR A 413 -13.34 -15.89 31.91
CA THR A 413 -11.92 -16.18 32.11
C THR A 413 -11.13 -15.04 32.70
N GLU A 414 -11.71 -13.85 32.83
CA GLU A 414 -11.12 -12.80 33.66
C GLU A 414 -10.89 -13.30 35.11
N ASN A 415 -11.62 -14.35 35.54
CA ASN A 415 -11.42 -15.03 36.81
C ASN A 415 -10.43 -16.22 36.77
N LEU A 416 -10.20 -16.84 35.60
CA LEU A 416 -9.28 -17.97 35.44
C LEU A 416 -7.85 -17.47 35.16
N LYS A 417 -7.17 -17.10 36.24
CA LYS A 417 -5.72 -16.83 36.20
C LYS A 417 -4.97 -18.14 36.05
N ILE A 418 -4.40 -18.39 34.87
CA ILE A 418 -3.57 -19.57 34.62
C ILE A 418 -2.16 -19.34 35.19
N ASN A 419 -1.95 -19.69 36.45
CA ASN A 419 -0.68 -19.50 37.18
C ASN A 419 0.14 -20.80 37.25
N ASN A 420 -0.51 -21.95 37.21
CA ASN A 420 0.09 -23.27 37.31
C ASN A 420 -0.53 -24.25 36.28
N MET A 421 -0.17 -25.54 36.37
CA MET A 421 -0.70 -26.56 35.47
C MET A 421 -2.14 -26.96 35.78
N ASP A 422 -2.53 -26.95 37.05
CA ASP A 422 -3.89 -27.30 37.48
C ASP A 422 -4.88 -26.26 36.97
N ASP A 423 -4.55 -24.97 37.09
CA ASP A 423 -5.34 -23.86 36.52
C ASP A 423 -5.52 -24.01 35.00
N LEU A 424 -4.48 -24.53 34.30
CA LEU A 424 -4.53 -24.77 32.86
C LEU A 424 -5.43 -25.95 32.51
N TYR A 425 -5.39 -27.04 33.30
CA TYR A 425 -6.30 -28.16 33.13
C TYR A 425 -7.74 -27.77 33.45
N GLU A 426 -7.97 -27.01 34.52
CA GLU A 426 -9.29 -26.49 34.88
C GLU A 426 -9.87 -25.64 33.75
N PHE A 427 -9.08 -24.69 33.22
CA PHE A 427 -9.47 -23.90 32.04
C PHE A 427 -9.85 -24.79 30.85
N LEU A 428 -9.08 -25.85 30.60
CA LEU A 428 -9.32 -26.75 29.48
C LEU A 428 -10.59 -27.60 29.66
N GLN A 429 -10.82 -28.13 30.87
CA GLN A 429 -12.01 -28.93 31.18
C GLN A 429 -13.27 -28.07 31.12
N LEU A 430 -13.24 -26.87 31.73
CA LEU A 430 -14.33 -25.91 31.62
C LEU A 430 -14.56 -25.53 30.16
N GLY A 431 -13.47 -25.29 29.43
CA GLY A 431 -13.51 -24.94 28.03
C GLY A 431 -14.17 -26.01 27.15
N ILE A 432 -13.89 -27.29 27.42
CA ILE A 432 -14.49 -28.44 26.74
C ILE A 432 -15.95 -28.62 27.14
N HIS A 433 -16.29 -28.41 28.41
CA HIS A 433 -17.66 -28.52 28.89
C HIS A 433 -18.57 -27.49 28.22
N GLU A 434 -18.19 -26.21 28.23
CA GLU A 434 -18.92 -25.14 27.53
C GLU A 434 -19.03 -25.42 26.01
N LEU A 435 -17.94 -25.90 25.41
CA LEU A 435 -17.91 -26.38 24.02
C LEU A 435 -18.96 -27.47 23.75
N SER A 436 -19.17 -28.38 24.70
CA SER A 436 -20.10 -29.50 24.58
C SER A 436 -21.55 -29.08 24.69
N GLU A 437 -21.85 -28.05 25.48
CA GLU A 437 -23.20 -27.48 25.61
C GLU A 437 -23.58 -26.66 24.36
N GLU A 438 -22.64 -25.94 23.77
CA GLU A 438 -22.93 -25.03 22.64
C GLU A 438 -23.02 -25.74 21.28
N ILE A 439 -22.37 -26.89 21.12
CA ILE A 439 -22.26 -27.62 19.86
C ILE A 439 -23.27 -28.78 19.80
N ARG A 440 -24.26 -28.71 18.90
CA ARG A 440 -25.15 -29.85 18.55
C ARG A 440 -24.41 -30.95 17.75
N ASP A 441 -24.94 -32.18 17.81
CA ASP A 441 -24.37 -33.50 17.46
C ASP A 441 -23.23 -33.61 16.42
N GLU A 442 -23.22 -32.84 15.34
CA GLU A 442 -22.26 -33.01 14.23
C GLU A 442 -20.79 -32.72 14.57
N LYS A 443 -20.48 -31.93 15.62
CA LYS A 443 -19.08 -31.72 16.07
C LYS A 443 -18.74 -32.36 17.41
N SER A 444 -19.62 -33.22 17.94
CA SER A 444 -19.37 -34.00 19.17
C SER A 444 -18.08 -34.84 19.07
N GLY A 445 -17.76 -35.35 17.88
CA GLY A 445 -16.53 -36.10 17.62
C GLY A 445 -15.26 -35.29 17.88
N ARG A 446 -15.23 -33.99 17.56
CA ARG A 446 -14.06 -33.12 17.79
C ARG A 446 -13.86 -32.81 19.26
N ILE A 447 -14.94 -32.68 20.02
CA ILE A 447 -14.88 -32.46 21.48
C ILE A 447 -14.33 -33.72 22.16
N LYS A 448 -14.82 -34.90 21.78
CA LYS A 448 -14.26 -36.18 22.23
C LYS A 448 -12.78 -36.31 21.89
N GLU A 449 -12.37 -35.94 20.67
CA GLU A 449 -10.96 -35.92 20.25
C GLU A 449 -10.12 -34.96 21.11
N LEU A 450 -10.63 -33.78 21.46
CA LEU A 450 -9.93 -32.84 22.34
C LEU A 450 -9.79 -33.40 23.77
N GLN A 451 -10.87 -33.98 24.32
CA GLN A 451 -10.85 -34.62 25.64
C GLN A 451 -9.83 -35.77 25.68
N GLU A 452 -9.89 -36.68 24.70
CA GLU A 452 -8.96 -37.80 24.58
C GLU A 452 -7.50 -37.31 24.46
N LYS A 453 -7.26 -36.22 23.72
CA LYS A 453 -5.93 -35.61 23.65
C LYS A 453 -5.47 -35.02 24.98
N ILE A 454 -6.36 -34.47 25.81
CA ILE A 454 -6.01 -33.99 27.15
C ILE A 454 -5.63 -35.17 28.03
N ASP A 455 -6.46 -36.21 28.05
CA ASP A 455 -6.27 -37.39 28.89
C ASP A 455 -4.95 -38.10 28.51
N ASN A 456 -4.69 -38.26 27.22
CA ASN A 456 -3.47 -38.90 26.70
C ASN A 456 -2.21 -38.02 26.75
N ALA A 457 -2.35 -36.69 26.82
CA ALA A 457 -1.19 -35.80 26.88
C ALA A 457 -0.38 -35.99 28.18
N SER A 458 -0.92 -36.67 29.19
CA SER A 458 -0.23 -37.06 30.42
C SER A 458 0.98 -38.00 30.19
N VAL A 459 1.13 -38.66 29.03
CA VAL A 459 2.07 -39.80 28.88
C VAL A 459 3.44 -39.47 28.24
N SER A 460 3.57 -38.57 27.25
CA SER A 460 4.90 -38.22 26.69
C SER A 460 4.91 -36.92 25.87
N GLY A 461 6.04 -36.21 25.81
CA GLY A 461 6.22 -35.02 24.94
C GLY A 461 7.08 -33.91 25.53
N ASN A 462 7.69 -33.08 24.66
CA ASN A 462 8.53 -31.96 25.08
C ASN A 462 7.71 -30.89 25.82
N SER A 463 8.19 -30.49 26.99
CA SER A 463 7.60 -29.37 27.75
C SER A 463 7.89 -28.03 27.06
N SER A 464 6.90 -27.15 27.05
CA SER A 464 6.96 -25.78 26.53
C SER A 464 6.49 -24.80 27.59
N LYS A 465 7.24 -23.71 27.78
CA LYS A 465 6.84 -22.61 28.67
C LYS A 465 5.84 -21.70 27.96
N ILE A 466 4.64 -21.55 28.51
CA ILE A 466 3.71 -20.47 28.13
C ILE A 466 3.92 -19.27 29.06
N TYR A 467 3.56 -18.08 28.57
CA TYR A 467 3.71 -16.81 29.29
C TYR A 467 5.13 -16.48 29.84
N THR A 468 6.19 -16.93 29.17
CA THR A 468 7.55 -16.47 29.48
C THR A 468 7.67 -14.94 29.38
N ALA A 469 8.67 -14.34 30.04
CA ALA A 469 8.94 -12.91 29.94
C ALA A 469 9.07 -12.43 28.47
N SER A 470 9.69 -13.23 27.62
CA SER A 470 9.80 -12.99 26.17
C SER A 470 8.46 -13.10 25.45
N HIS A 471 7.60 -14.03 25.85
CA HIS A 471 6.24 -14.16 25.30
C HIS A 471 5.37 -12.97 25.69
N ILE A 472 5.33 -12.62 26.98
CA ILE A 472 4.63 -11.45 27.51
C ILE A 472 5.10 -10.17 26.83
N HIS A 473 6.42 -10.01 26.65
CA HIS A 473 6.98 -8.89 25.91
C HIS A 473 6.40 -8.80 24.50
N LYS A 474 6.37 -9.92 23.75
CA LYS A 474 5.83 -9.95 22.38
C LYS A 474 4.34 -9.64 22.36
N MET A 475 3.55 -10.19 23.27
CA MET A 475 2.12 -9.88 23.40
C MET A 475 1.88 -8.39 23.66
N ALA A 476 2.59 -7.83 24.64
CA ALA A 476 2.53 -6.40 24.96
C ALA A 476 2.95 -5.51 23.78
N LEU A 477 3.99 -5.92 23.05
CA LEU A 477 4.48 -5.22 21.86
C LEU A 477 3.39 -5.15 20.78
N TRP A 478 2.83 -6.28 20.38
CA TRP A 478 1.80 -6.32 19.35
C TRP A 478 0.51 -5.63 19.79
N ARG A 479 0.12 -5.73 21.06
CA ARG A 479 -1.02 -4.96 21.61
C ARG A 479 -0.77 -3.45 21.54
N THR A 480 0.45 -3.01 21.86
CA THR A 480 0.84 -1.59 21.74
C THR A 480 0.79 -1.13 20.29
N LEU A 481 1.31 -1.91 19.36
CA LEU A 481 1.26 -1.60 17.92
C LEU A 481 -0.17 -1.59 17.37
N THR A 482 -1.05 -2.45 17.87
CA THR A 482 -2.49 -2.43 17.56
C THR A 482 -3.10 -1.09 17.95
N LYS A 483 -2.84 -0.63 19.19
CA LYS A 483 -3.31 0.66 19.69
C LYS A 483 -2.64 1.85 18.99
N PHE A 484 -1.39 1.69 18.57
CA PHE A 484 -0.70 2.68 17.74
C PHE A 484 -1.40 2.88 16.40
N VAL A 485 -1.74 1.80 15.70
CA VAL A 485 -2.43 1.91 14.41
C VAL A 485 -3.85 2.47 14.55
N GLU A 486 -4.56 2.15 15.64
CA GLU A 486 -5.86 2.78 15.94
C GLU A 486 -5.74 4.30 16.14
N TRP A 487 -4.74 4.74 16.90
CA TRP A 487 -4.46 6.17 17.08
C TRP A 487 -4.03 6.83 15.77
N LEU A 488 -3.13 6.20 15.02
CA LEU A 488 -2.64 6.69 13.73
C LEU A 488 -3.80 6.91 12.76
N PHE A 489 -4.74 5.97 12.69
CA PHE A 489 -5.94 6.10 11.85
C PHE A 489 -6.73 7.35 12.20
N ARG A 490 -7.01 7.58 13.49
CA ARG A 490 -7.81 8.71 13.97
C ARG A 490 -7.12 10.04 13.70
N GLU A 491 -5.84 10.16 14.05
CA GLU A 491 -5.08 11.40 13.88
C GLU A 491 -4.85 11.72 12.40
N TRP A 492 -4.56 10.72 11.58
CA TRP A 492 -4.39 10.95 10.15
C TRP A 492 -5.73 11.38 9.52
N TRP A 493 -6.85 10.72 9.83
CA TRP A 493 -8.18 11.19 9.37
C TRP A 493 -8.55 12.58 9.87
N ARG A 494 -8.11 12.96 11.08
CA ARG A 494 -8.27 14.32 11.58
C ARG A 494 -7.50 15.31 10.71
N LEU A 495 -6.24 15.02 10.37
CA LEU A 495 -5.45 15.83 9.46
C LEU A 495 -6.09 15.95 8.06
N GLU A 496 -6.62 14.86 7.50
CA GLU A 496 -7.30 14.91 6.19
C GLU A 496 -8.53 15.82 6.23
N ARG A 497 -9.31 15.75 7.32
CA ARG A 497 -10.50 16.61 7.49
C ARG A 497 -10.13 18.08 7.69
N GLU A 498 -9.07 18.37 8.44
CA GLU A 498 -8.56 19.74 8.56
C GLU A 498 -8.12 20.31 7.22
N VAL A 499 -7.40 19.52 6.41
CA VAL A 499 -6.97 19.94 5.06
C VAL A 499 -8.18 20.14 4.14
N ALA A 500 -9.17 19.26 4.21
CA ALA A 500 -10.39 19.39 3.39
C ALA A 500 -11.28 20.55 3.83
N ALA A 501 -11.27 20.92 5.11
CA ALA A 501 -12.05 22.04 5.66
C ALA A 501 -11.41 23.40 5.42
N GLN A 502 -10.12 23.46 5.09
CA GLN A 502 -9.50 24.71 4.68
C GLN A 502 -10.17 25.15 3.38
N PRO A 503 -10.79 26.34 3.33
CA PRO A 503 -11.32 26.86 2.08
C PRO A 503 -10.17 26.84 1.08
N ALA A 504 -10.45 26.46 -0.16
CA ALA A 504 -9.48 26.54 -1.25
C ALA A 504 -9.04 28.01 -1.34
N GLN A 505 -8.03 28.39 -0.56
CA GLN A 505 -7.51 29.74 -0.52
C GLN A 505 -7.05 29.99 -1.95
N GLY A 506 -7.82 30.84 -2.64
CA GLY A 506 -7.85 30.89 -4.09
C GLY A 506 -6.45 30.82 -4.64
N LYS A 507 -6.22 29.90 -5.58
CA LYS A 507 -5.03 29.88 -6.43
C LYS A 507 -4.88 31.30 -6.99
N LYS A 508 -4.17 32.19 -6.29
CA LYS A 508 -3.68 33.43 -6.89
C LYS A 508 -2.73 32.92 -7.95
N ALA A 509 -3.13 33.10 -9.21
CA ALA A 509 -2.30 32.80 -10.37
C ALA A 509 -0.91 33.36 -10.10
N ALA A 510 0.07 32.47 -9.96
CA ALA A 510 1.47 32.80 -9.77
C ALA A 510 2.11 33.01 -11.14
#